data_AF-W4RH16-F1
#
_entry.id   AF-W4RH16-F1
#
_cell.length_a   1.000
_cell.length_b   1.000
_cell.length_c   1.000
_cell.angle_alpha   90.00
_cell.angle_beta   90.00
_cell.angle_gamma   90.00
#
_symmetry.space_group_name_H-M   'P 1'
#
loop_
_entity.id
_entity.type
_entity.pdbx_description
1 polymer ?
#
loop_
_entity_poly.entity_id
_entity_poly.type
_entity_poly.pdbx_seq_one_letter_code
_entity_poly.pdbx_strand_id
1 'polypeptide(L)'
;MKYTKKEQDLSQLQTIQVSLLQSVAPLLKAGGTLVYSTCTVDREENQEVIEKFLREHPEFEGDTAFAERMPVAIKPLINGYDVQIFPQDFGSDGFYIACLRKKVE
;
A
#
# COMPACT_ATOMS: atom_id res chain seq x y z
N MET A 1 11.95 -8.69 16.98
CA MET A 1 10.68 -9.43 17.12
C MET A 1 10.84 -10.81 16.48
N LYS A 2 11.34 -11.78 17.25
CA LYS A 2 11.22 -13.21 16.93
C LYS A 2 9.84 -13.65 17.44
N TYR A 3 9.25 -14.71 16.90
CA TYR A 3 7.99 -15.36 17.31
C TYR A 3 6.76 -15.09 16.42
N THR A 4 6.49 -16.11 15.60
CA THR A 4 5.18 -16.73 15.34
C THR A 4 4.18 -15.92 14.52
N LYS A 5 4.39 -15.82 13.20
CA LYS A 5 3.27 -15.71 12.27
C LYS A 5 3.02 -17.11 11.69
N LYS A 6 1.91 -17.76 12.06
CA LYS A 6 1.45 -18.93 11.32
C LYS A 6 0.87 -18.44 9.99
N GLU A 7 1.02 -19.19 8.91
CA GLU A 7 0.46 -18.84 7.58
C GLU A 7 -1.06 -18.57 7.64
N GLN A 8 -1.76 -19.22 8.58
CA GLN A 8 -3.18 -18.94 8.87
C GLN A 8 -3.44 -17.53 9.43
N ASP A 9 -2.53 -16.97 10.23
CA ASP A 9 -2.71 -15.60 10.75
C ASP A 9 -2.47 -14.55 9.65
N LEU A 10 -1.59 -14.86 8.69
CA LEU A 10 -1.30 -13.99 7.53
C LEU A 10 -2.52 -13.86 6.61
N SER A 11 -3.14 -14.99 6.23
CA SER A 11 -4.34 -15.00 5.38
C SER A 11 -5.54 -14.26 6.01
N GLN A 12 -5.73 -14.39 7.33
CA GLN A 12 -6.78 -13.63 8.04
C GLN A 12 -6.48 -12.12 8.06
N LEU A 13 -5.23 -11.73 8.28
CA LEU A 13 -4.81 -10.33 8.25
C LEU A 13 -5.00 -9.71 6.86
N GLN A 14 -4.65 -10.44 5.80
CA GLN A 14 -4.88 -10.01 4.41
C GLN A 14 -6.37 -9.77 4.14
N THR A 15 -7.23 -10.67 4.62
CA THR A 15 -8.69 -10.52 4.49
C THR A 15 -9.20 -9.25 5.17
N ILE A 16 -8.70 -8.94 6.38
CA ILE A 16 -9.05 -7.72 7.10
C ILE A 16 -8.56 -6.48 6.34
N GLN A 17 -7.33 -6.49 5.82
CA GLN A 17 -6.77 -5.37 5.06
C GLN A 17 -7.59 -5.05 3.80
N VAL A 18 -7.98 -6.09 3.05
CA VAL A 18 -8.86 -5.93 1.87
C VAL A 18 -10.23 -5.38 2.28
N SER A 19 -10.83 -5.91 3.35
CA SER A 19 -12.13 -5.43 3.83
C SER A 19 -12.09 -3.96 4.26
N LEU A 20 -11.00 -3.53 4.90
CA LEU A 20 -10.79 -2.13 5.27
C LEU A 20 -10.67 -1.24 4.03
N LEU A 21 -9.85 -1.63 3.04
CA LEU A 21 -9.70 -0.91 1.77
C LEU A 21 -11.04 -0.75 1.05
N GLN A 22 -11.81 -1.83 0.92
CA GLN A 22 -13.13 -1.82 0.29
C GLN A 22 -14.12 -0.92 1.04
N SER A 23 -14.04 -0.86 2.38
CA SER A 23 -14.93 -0.04 3.20
C SER A 23 -14.62 1.46 3.09
N VAL A 24 -13.35 1.84 2.93
CA VAL A 24 -12.93 3.25 2.85
C VAL A 24 -12.98 3.83 1.44
N ALA A 25 -12.83 3.00 0.40
CA ALA A 25 -12.89 3.41 -1.00
C ALA A 25 -14.12 4.26 -1.38
N PRO A 26 -15.37 3.92 -1.01
CA PRO A 26 -16.53 4.73 -1.38
C PRO A 26 -16.58 6.07 -0.65
N LEU A 27 -15.91 6.20 0.50
CA LEU A 27 -15.86 7.44 1.29
C LEU A 27 -14.94 8.49 0.67
N LEU A 28 -14.07 8.09 -0.26
CA LEU A 28 -13.13 8.99 -0.90
C LEU A 28 -13.83 9.84 -1.97
N LYS A 29 -13.64 11.16 -1.88
CA LYS A 29 -14.09 12.10 -2.93
C LYS A 29 -13.35 11.89 -4.24
N ALA A 30 -13.95 12.29 -5.36
CA ALA A 30 -13.27 12.34 -6.65
C ALA A 30 -11.97 13.16 -6.55
N GLY A 31 -10.88 12.65 -7.13
CA GLY A 31 -9.54 13.25 -7.04
C GLY A 31 -8.85 13.09 -5.67
N GLY A 32 -9.48 12.41 -4.72
CA GLY A 32 -8.88 12.10 -3.42
C GLY A 32 -7.77 11.05 -3.53
N THR A 33 -6.84 11.09 -2.56
CA THR A 33 -5.74 10.13 -2.44
C THR A 33 -6.01 9.16 -1.29
N LEU A 34 -5.88 7.86 -1.56
CA LEU A 34 -5.88 6.78 -0.59
C LEU A 34 -4.45 6.30 -0.37
N VAL A 35 -3.99 6.27 0.87
CA VAL A 35 -2.66 5.75 1.22
C VAL A 35 -2.85 4.45 1.99
N TYR A 36 -2.30 3.38 1.44
CA TYR A 36 -2.23 2.08 2.09
C TYR A 36 -0.83 1.87 2.64
N SER A 37 -0.71 1.47 3.91
CA SER A 37 0.59 1.21 4.52
C SER A 37 0.56 0.03 5.48
N THR A 38 1.58 -0.83 5.44
CA THR A 38 1.75 -1.94 6.37
C THR A 38 3.20 -2.01 6.86
N CYS A 39 3.41 -2.58 8.05
CA CYS A 39 4.75 -2.90 8.59
C CYS A 39 5.18 -4.35 8.29
N THR A 40 4.59 -4.96 7.25
CA THR A 40 4.98 -6.31 6.83
C THR A 40 6.11 -6.21 5.80
N VAL A 41 7.05 -7.15 5.87
CA VAL A 41 8.17 -7.24 4.92
C VAL A 41 7.80 -8.00 3.64
N ASP A 42 6.60 -8.58 3.58
CA ASP A 42 6.15 -9.35 2.43
C ASP A 42 5.61 -8.41 1.34
N ARG A 43 6.49 -8.05 0.41
CA ARG A 43 6.17 -7.14 -0.69
C ARG A 43 5.17 -7.76 -1.66
N GLU A 44 5.30 -9.06 -1.94
CA GLU A 44 4.46 -9.74 -2.93
C GLU A 44 3.00 -9.75 -2.46
N GLU A 45 2.74 -10.15 -1.20
CA GLU A 45 1.38 -10.11 -0.64
C GLU A 45 0.78 -8.70 -0.64
N ASN A 46 1.57 -7.68 -0.29
CA ASN A 46 1.12 -6.29 -0.27
C ASN A 46 0.80 -5.76 -1.67
N GLN A 47 1.61 -6.10 -2.67
CA GLN A 47 1.36 -5.73 -4.06
C GLN A 47 0.10 -6.43 -4.58
N GLU A 48 -0.08 -7.72 -4.29
CA GLU A 48 -1.28 -8.47 -4.70
C GLU A 48 -2.57 -7.84 -4.16
N VAL A 49 -2.57 -7.38 -2.90
CA VAL A 49 -3.73 -6.67 -2.30
C VAL A 49 -4.06 -5.40 -3.09
N ILE A 50 -3.05 -4.60 -3.43
CA ILE A 50 -3.24 -3.34 -4.17
C ILE A 50 -3.66 -3.60 -5.60
N GLU A 51 -3.04 -4.55 -6.29
CA GLU A 51 -3.42 -4.91 -7.65
C GLU A 51 -4.84 -5.47 -7.72
N LYS A 52 -5.22 -6.32 -6.76
CA LYS A 52 -6.60 -6.82 -6.66
C LYS A 52 -7.57 -5.68 -6.45
N PHE A 53 -7.27 -4.75 -5.54
CA PHE A 53 -8.09 -3.57 -5.31
C PHE A 53 -8.26 -2.73 -6.59
N LEU A 54 -7.16 -2.43 -7.32
CA LEU A 54 -7.22 -1.66 -8.57
C LEU A 54 -7.99 -2.37 -9.69
N ARG A 55 -7.99 -3.71 -9.73
CA ARG A 55 -8.81 -4.48 -10.67
C ARG A 55 -10.29 -4.44 -10.32
N GLU A 56 -10.63 -4.47 -9.03
CA GLU A 56 -12.02 -4.45 -8.54
C GLU A 56 -12.62 -3.03 -8.54
N HIS A 57 -11.78 -2.00 -8.48
CA HIS A 57 -12.16 -0.59 -8.39
C HIS A 57 -11.58 0.23 -9.55
N PRO A 58 -12.15 0.14 -10.77
CA PRO A 58 -11.65 0.85 -11.95
C PRO A 58 -11.73 2.38 -11.84
N GLU A 59 -12.48 2.91 -10.87
CA GLU A 59 -12.51 4.32 -10.51
C GLU A 59 -11.25 4.78 -9.76
N PHE A 60 -10.34 3.87 -9.39
CA PHE A 60 -9.04 4.16 -8.82
C PHE A 60 -7.90 3.92 -9.80
N GLU A 61 -6.78 4.58 -9.55
CA GLU A 61 -5.51 4.41 -10.26
C GLU A 61 -4.33 4.60 -9.30
N GLY A 62 -3.15 4.13 -9.68
CA GLY A 62 -1.92 4.43 -8.95
C GLY A 62 -1.57 5.91 -9.04
N ASP A 63 -1.26 6.54 -7.92
CA ASP A 63 -0.86 7.95 -7.88
C ASP A 63 0.61 8.11 -8.27
N THR A 64 0.88 8.35 -9.56
CA THR A 64 2.25 8.54 -10.07
C THR A 64 2.91 9.82 -9.58
N ALA A 65 2.13 10.81 -9.13
CA ALA A 65 2.65 12.02 -8.49
C ALA A 65 3.13 11.77 -7.06
N PHE A 66 2.95 10.55 -6.52
CA PHE A 66 3.50 10.13 -5.23
C PHE A 66 5.00 10.41 -5.15
N ALA A 67 5.77 10.08 -6.19
CA ALA A 67 7.22 10.27 -6.20
C ALA A 67 7.65 11.73 -6.04
N GLU A 68 6.87 12.67 -6.56
CA GLU A 68 7.16 14.10 -6.46
C GLU A 68 6.96 14.64 -5.04
N ARG A 69 5.98 14.08 -4.31
CA ARG A 69 5.59 14.47 -2.95
C ARG A 69 6.49 13.89 -1.86
N MET A 70 7.35 12.92 -2.19
CA MET A 70 8.21 12.24 -1.22
C MET A 70 9.58 12.93 -1.02
N PRO A 71 10.21 12.77 0.17
CA PRO A 71 11.56 13.26 0.41
C PRO A 71 12.59 12.67 -0.56
N VAL A 72 13.65 13.43 -0.87
CA VAL A 72 14.73 13.01 -1.80
C VAL A 72 15.32 11.65 -1.43
N ALA A 73 15.42 11.32 -0.15
CA ALA A 73 15.94 10.04 0.34
C ALA A 73 15.06 8.84 -0.02
N ILE A 74 13.75 9.02 -0.19
CA ILE A 74 12.79 7.95 -0.50
C ILE A 74 12.58 7.80 -2.00
N LYS A 75 12.72 8.88 -2.79
CA LYS A 75 12.48 8.86 -4.24
C LYS A 75 13.14 7.70 -4.99
N PRO A 76 14.39 7.29 -4.71
CA PRO A 76 15.03 6.18 -5.41
C PRO A 76 14.39 4.81 -5.13
N LEU A 77 13.64 4.69 -4.02
CA LEU A 77 12.99 3.44 -3.60
C LEU A 77 11.56 3.32 -4.15
N ILE A 78 11.02 4.39 -4.76
CA ILE A 78 9.65 4.43 -5.28
C ILE A 78 9.60 3.73 -6.63
N ASN A 79 8.61 2.86 -6.79
CA ASN A 79 8.33 2.16 -8.03
C ASN A 79 6.92 2.55 -8.54
N GLY A 80 6.85 3.67 -9.25
CA GLY A 80 5.58 4.21 -9.72
C GLY A 80 4.76 4.82 -8.58
N TYR A 81 3.87 4.03 -8.00
CA TYR A 81 2.93 4.47 -6.94
C TYR A 81 3.13 3.75 -5.60
N ASP A 82 4.09 2.83 -5.50
CA ASP A 82 4.42 2.11 -4.27
C ASP A 82 5.90 2.27 -3.88
N VAL A 83 6.20 1.97 -2.62
CA VAL A 83 7.55 1.92 -2.07
C VAL A 83 7.64 0.85 -1.00
N GLN A 84 8.73 0.09 -1.02
CA GLN A 84 9.12 -0.80 0.06
C GLN A 84 10.33 -0.19 0.76
N ILE A 85 10.20 0.01 2.06
CA ILE A 85 11.26 0.45 2.96
C ILE A 85 11.67 -0.77 3.78
N PHE A 86 12.95 -1.14 3.72
CA PHE A 86 13.49 -2.20 4.56
C PHE A 86 14.06 -1.62 5.86
N PRO A 87 14.10 -2.41 6.95
CA PRO A 87 14.67 -1.96 8.22
C PRO A 87 16.09 -1.40 8.11
N GLN A 88 16.87 -1.97 7.19
CA GLN A 88 18.26 -1.63 6.90
C GLN A 88 18.42 -0.28 6.16
N ASP A 89 17.37 0.26 5.55
CA ASP A 89 17.46 1.53 4.82
C ASP A 89 17.51 2.74 5.78
N PHE A 90 16.81 2.66 6.92
CA PHE A 90 16.67 3.80 7.85
C PHE A 90 16.78 3.44 9.34
N GLY A 91 17.12 2.20 9.68
CA GLY A 91 17.09 1.72 11.08
C GLY A 91 15.68 1.67 11.66
N SER A 92 14.66 1.45 10.81
CA SER A 92 13.24 1.42 11.18
C SER A 92 12.69 -0.02 11.19
N ASP A 93 11.40 -0.19 11.51
CA ASP A 93 10.75 -1.51 11.51
C ASP A 93 10.42 -2.05 10.09
N GLY A 94 10.69 -1.29 9.02
CA GLY A 94 10.34 -1.63 7.64
C GLY A 94 8.86 -1.40 7.32
N PHE A 95 8.57 -0.88 6.13
CA PHE A 95 7.21 -0.50 5.72
C PHE A 95 6.98 -0.73 4.23
N TYR A 96 5.77 -1.15 3.88
CA TYR A 96 5.23 -1.02 2.52
C TYR A 96 4.24 0.14 2.49
N ILE A 97 4.32 0.99 1.45
CA ILE A 97 3.40 2.11 1.25
C ILE A 97 2.99 2.14 -0.22
N ALA A 98 1.68 2.19 -0.49
CA ALA A 98 1.12 2.42 -1.81
C ALA A 98 0.15 3.61 -1.78
N CYS A 99 0.26 4.48 -2.78
CA CYS A 99 -0.59 5.66 -2.94
C CYS A 99 -1.49 5.47 -4.16
N LEU A 100 -2.80 5.48 -3.94
CA LEU A 100 -3.82 5.37 -4.97
C LEU A 100 -4.61 6.68 -5.04
N ARG A 101 -5.16 6.97 -6.22
CA ARG A 101 -5.98 8.15 -6.47
C ARG A 101 -7.32 7.71 -7.03
N LYS A 102 -8.42 8.29 -6.53
CA LYS A 102 -9.73 8.17 -7.16
C LYS A 102 -9.82 9.13 -8.32
N LYS A 103 -10.19 8.64 -9.50
CA LYS A 103 -10.31 9.43 -10.73
C LYS A 103 -11.32 10.57 -10.55
N VAL A 104 -11.07 11.67 -11.25
CA VAL A 104 -12.03 12.76 -11.40
C VAL A 104 -12.72 12.49 -12.72
N GLU A 105 -13.97 12.03 -12.70
CA GLU A 105 -14.83 12.05 -13.88
C GLU A 105 -15.18 13.51 -14.25
#